data_AF-A0A9X5U3D4-F1
#
_entry.id   AF-A0A9X5U3D4-F1
#
_cell.length_a   1.000
_cell.length_b   1.000
_cell.length_c   1.000
_cell.angle_alpha   90.00
_cell.angle_beta   90.00
_cell.angle_gamma   90.00
#
_symmetry.space_group_name_H-M   'P 1'
#
loop_
_entity.id
_entity.type
_entity.pdbx_description
1 polymer ?
#
loop_
_entity_poly.entity_id
_entity_poly.type
_entity_poly.pdbx_seq_one_letter_code
_entity_poly.pdbx_strand_id
1 'polypeptide(L)'
;MADSISTGSTYWISDEEIHTLEEKASHGDKNSSFKLYQYHMFVSLNQNLEFKWLEIAAKNGHPIAQSNLADLSLAQGNKEKATFWAKKAYENGAKLPDELKILIK
;
A
#
# COMPACT_ATOMS: atom_id res chain seq x y z
N MET A 1 -25.19 15.98 11.52
CA MET A 1 -24.67 14.85 12.33
C MET A 1 -23.65 14.15 11.45
N ALA A 2 -22.39 14.07 11.88
CA ALA A 2 -21.38 13.32 11.14
C ALA A 2 -21.46 11.88 11.63
N ASP A 3 -22.07 11.00 10.84
CA ASP A 3 -22.11 9.57 11.14
C ASP A 3 -20.67 9.07 11.15
N SER A 4 -20.18 8.78 12.35
CA SER A 4 -18.80 8.39 12.56
C SER A 4 -18.65 6.94 12.09
N ILE A 5 -18.26 6.76 10.83
CA ILE A 5 -17.87 5.44 10.33
C ILE A 5 -16.64 4.97 11.11
N SER A 6 -16.73 3.78 11.71
CA SER A 6 -15.59 3.13 12.36
C SER A 6 -14.58 2.69 11.28
N THR A 7 -13.28 2.75 11.60
CA THR A 7 -12.21 2.23 10.74
C THR A 7 -12.52 0.82 10.22
N GLY A 8 -13.12 -0.02 11.07
CA GLY A 8 -13.58 -1.36 10.68
C GLY A 8 -14.59 -1.31 9.53
N SER A 9 -15.61 -0.45 9.61
CA SER A 9 -16.61 -0.30 8.54
C SER A 9 -16.07 0.33 7.26
N THR A 10 -15.01 1.14 7.34
CA THR A 10 -14.39 1.78 6.17
C THR A 10 -13.60 0.78 5.32
N TYR A 11 -12.92 -0.17 5.96
CA TYR A 11 -12.01 -1.11 5.29
C TYR A 11 -12.53 -2.55 5.24
N TRP A 12 -13.73 -2.80 5.78
CA TRP A 12 -14.35 -4.11 5.71
C TRP A 12 -14.63 -4.51 4.26
N ILE A 13 -14.33 -5.78 3.96
CA ILE A 13 -14.63 -6.47 2.70
C ILE A 13 -15.15 -7.87 3.04
N SER A 14 -16.08 -8.39 2.25
CA SER A 14 -16.59 -9.75 2.42
C SER A 14 -15.63 -10.79 1.86
N ASP A 15 -15.77 -12.06 2.26
CA ASP A 15 -14.94 -13.16 1.75
C ASP A 15 -15.06 -13.34 0.22
N GLU A 16 -16.26 -13.14 -0.34
CA GLU A 16 -16.49 -13.15 -1.79
C GLU A 16 -15.76 -11.99 -2.49
N GLU A 17 -15.78 -10.79 -1.88
CA GLU A 17 -15.06 -9.64 -2.40
C GLU A 17 -13.54 -9.83 -2.31
N ILE A 18 -13.04 -10.46 -1.24
CA ILE A 18 -11.61 -10.81 -1.11
C ILE A 18 -11.17 -11.61 -2.33
N HIS A 19 -11.85 -12.70 -2.69
CA HIS A 19 -11.47 -13.52 -3.84
C HIS A 19 -11.45 -12.73 -5.15
N THR A 20 -12.45 -11.87 -5.37
CA THR A 20 -12.52 -10.99 -6.55
C THR A 20 -11.33 -10.01 -6.59
N LEU A 21 -10.97 -9.43 -5.44
CA LEU A 21 -9.84 -8.50 -5.33
C LEU A 21 -8.51 -9.23 -5.54
N GLU A 22 -8.37 -10.46 -5.04
CA GLU A 22 -7.17 -11.28 -5.22
C GLU A 22 -6.93 -11.60 -6.71
N GLU A 23 -7.99 -11.95 -7.43
CA GLU A 23 -7.93 -12.19 -8.87
C GLU A 23 -7.54 -10.92 -9.65
N LYS A 24 -8.19 -9.77 -9.37
CA LYS A 24 -7.84 -8.51 -10.03
C LYS A 24 -6.40 -8.10 -9.74
N ALA A 25 -5.97 -8.26 -8.49
CA ALA A 25 -4.61 -7.93 -8.08
C ALA A 25 -3.55 -8.82 -8.75
N SER A 26 -3.85 -10.10 -8.99
CA SER A 26 -2.94 -11.00 -9.72
C SER A 26 -2.78 -10.62 -11.20
N HIS A 27 -3.79 -9.93 -11.76
CA HIS A 27 -3.76 -9.33 -13.10
C HIS A 27 -3.25 -7.88 -13.12
N GLY A 28 -2.60 -7.42 -12.04
CA GLY A 28 -1.94 -6.12 -11.99
C GLY A 28 -2.82 -4.96 -11.51
N ASP A 29 -4.04 -5.23 -11.02
CA ASP A 29 -4.89 -4.16 -10.49
C ASP A 29 -4.33 -3.62 -9.16
N LYS A 30 -3.77 -2.41 -9.26
CA LYS A 30 -3.10 -1.72 -8.15
C LYS A 30 -4.04 -1.29 -7.04
N ASN A 31 -5.30 -1.05 -7.37
CA ASN A 31 -6.29 -0.62 -6.38
C ASN A 31 -6.81 -1.80 -5.55
N SER A 32 -7.03 -2.96 -6.18
CA SER A 32 -7.46 -4.18 -5.51
C SER A 32 -6.39 -4.69 -4.55
N SER A 33 -5.13 -4.73 -5.01
CA SER A 33 -3.99 -5.06 -4.14
C SER A 33 -3.84 -4.09 -2.97
N PHE A 34 -4.03 -2.78 -3.18
CA PHE A 34 -3.98 -1.81 -2.08
C PHE A 34 -5.17 -1.93 -1.12
N LYS A 35 -6.37 -2.26 -1.61
CA LYS A 35 -7.56 -2.50 -0.78
C LYS A 35 -7.36 -3.74 0.11
N LEU A 36 -6.77 -4.80 -0.41
CA LEU A 36 -6.40 -5.99 0.37
C LEU A 36 -5.35 -5.66 1.45
N TYR A 37 -4.35 -4.83 1.12
CA TYR A 37 -3.42 -4.30 2.12
C TYR A 37 -4.15 -3.58 3.26
N GLN A 38 -5.06 -2.64 2.94
CA GLN A 38 -5.83 -1.90 3.95
C GLN A 38 -6.71 -2.81 4.80
N TYR A 39 -7.38 -3.80 4.20
CA TYR A 39 -8.17 -4.79 4.92
C TYR A 39 -7.32 -5.56 5.95
N HIS A 40 -6.16 -6.08 5.53
CA HIS A 40 -5.30 -6.83 6.43
C HIS A 40 -4.64 -5.96 7.51
N MET A 41 -4.39 -4.67 7.21
CA MET A 41 -3.86 -3.71 8.17
C MET A 41 -4.88 -3.30 9.24
N PHE A 42 -6.14 -3.05 8.85
CA PHE A 42 -7.13 -2.39 9.71
C PHE A 42 -8.23 -3.30 10.23
N VAL A 43 -8.50 -4.43 9.57
CA VAL A 43 -9.63 -5.31 9.90
C VAL A 43 -9.16 -6.69 10.33
N SER A 44 -8.45 -7.41 9.45
CA SER A 44 -8.00 -8.77 9.78
C SER A 44 -6.78 -8.77 10.71
N LEU A 45 -6.08 -7.64 10.83
CA LEU A 45 -4.86 -7.44 11.62
C LEU A 45 -3.79 -8.52 11.37
N ASN A 46 -3.65 -8.97 10.12
CA ASN A 46 -2.72 -10.03 9.74
C ASN A 46 -1.48 -9.42 9.09
N GLN A 47 -0.41 -9.25 9.87
CA GLN A 47 0.83 -8.61 9.43
C GLN A 47 1.49 -9.30 8.23
N ASN A 48 1.44 -10.65 8.17
CA ASN A 48 2.04 -11.37 7.04
C ASN A 48 1.32 -11.05 5.72
N LEU A 49 -0.02 -11.00 5.77
CA LEU A 49 -0.82 -10.64 4.60
C LEU A 49 -0.75 -9.14 4.29
N GLU A 50 -0.71 -8.28 5.31
CA GLU A 50 -0.47 -6.84 5.16
C GLU A 50 0.80 -6.58 4.34
N PHE A 51 1.95 -7.10 4.78
CA PHE A 51 3.22 -6.90 4.07
C PHE A 51 3.19 -7.49 2.67
N LYS A 52 2.63 -8.69 2.50
CA LYS A 52 2.46 -9.31 1.17
C LYS A 52 1.69 -8.42 0.21
N TRP A 53 0.53 -7.90 0.63
CA TRP A 53 -0.30 -7.07 -0.24
C TRP A 53 0.27 -5.67 -0.45
N LEU A 54 1.00 -5.11 0.53
CA LEU A 54 1.75 -3.88 0.35
C LEU A 54 2.79 -4.03 -0.77
N GLU A 55 3.56 -5.11 -0.76
CA GLU A 55 4.54 -5.39 -1.81
C GLU A 55 3.90 -5.60 -3.18
N ILE A 56 2.79 -6.34 -3.26
CA ILE A 56 2.05 -6.56 -4.51
C ILE A 56 1.49 -5.23 -5.03
N ALA A 57 0.87 -4.41 -4.19
CA ALA A 57 0.34 -3.10 -4.57
C ALA A 57 1.45 -2.17 -5.08
N ALA A 58 2.62 -2.17 -4.42
CA ALA A 58 3.77 -1.39 -4.86
C ALA A 58 4.31 -1.86 -6.22
N LYS A 59 4.39 -3.18 -6.44
CA LYS A 59 4.78 -3.79 -7.72
C LYS A 59 3.78 -3.48 -8.84
N ASN A 60 2.48 -3.47 -8.53
CA ASN A 60 1.41 -3.12 -9.46
C ASN A 60 1.32 -1.61 -9.74
N GLY A 61 2.13 -0.78 -9.09
CA GLY A 61 2.18 0.66 -9.40
C GLY A 61 1.27 1.53 -8.54
N HIS A 62 0.79 1.04 -7.37
CA HIS A 62 0.01 1.88 -6.47
C HIS A 62 0.90 2.94 -5.81
N PRO A 63 0.71 4.25 -6.08
CA PRO A 63 1.64 5.30 -5.67
C PRO A 63 1.84 5.39 -4.16
N ILE A 64 0.75 5.24 -3.39
CA ILE A 64 0.81 5.27 -1.93
C ILE A 64 1.52 4.03 -1.38
N ALA A 65 1.31 2.86 -1.98
CA ALA A 65 1.97 1.63 -1.53
C ALA A 65 3.49 1.70 -1.77
N GLN A 66 3.90 2.28 -2.90
CA GLN A 66 5.30 2.54 -3.19
C GLN A 66 5.91 3.52 -2.19
N SER A 67 5.20 4.59 -1.81
CA SER A 67 5.66 5.51 -0.76
C SER A 67 5.83 4.78 0.58
N ASN A 68 4.83 4.00 1.01
CA ASN A 68 4.90 3.25 2.26
C ASN A 68 6.05 2.24 2.28
N LEU A 69 6.30 1.56 1.14
CA LEU A 69 7.41 0.60 1.03
C LEU A 69 8.78 1.31 0.99
N ALA A 70 8.84 2.54 0.47
CA ALA A 70 10.03 3.38 0.54
C ALA A 70 10.34 3.80 1.98
N ASP A 71 9.33 4.27 2.72
CA ASP A 71 9.45 4.64 4.14
C ASP A 71 9.90 3.45 4.99
N LEU A 72 9.27 2.28 4.81
CA LEU A 72 9.67 1.04 5.49
C LEU A 72 11.14 0.68 5.18
N SER A 73 11.55 0.79 3.92
CA SER A 73 12.92 0.48 3.50
C SER A 73 13.93 1.46 4.11
N LEU A 74 13.55 2.74 4.23
CA LEU A 74 14.38 3.77 4.87
C LEU A 74 14.53 3.50 6.37
N ALA A 75 13.44 3.14 7.05
CA ALA A 75 13.44 2.78 8.47
C ALA A 75 14.32 1.54 8.76
N GLN A 76 14.44 0.62 7.80
CA GLN A 76 15.35 -0.53 7.86
C GLN A 76 16.81 -0.19 7.50
N GLY A 77 17.12 1.08 7.22
CA GLY A 77 18.45 1.53 6.80
C GLY A 77 18.79 1.21 5.35
N ASN A 78 17.86 0.66 4.57
CA ASN A 78 18.08 0.33 3.16
C ASN A 78 17.74 1.53 2.26
N LYS A 79 18.68 2.49 2.22
CA LYS A 79 18.52 3.73 1.45
C LYS A 79 18.37 3.49 -0.06
N GLU A 80 19.04 2.49 -0.62
CA GLU A 80 18.93 2.17 -2.06
C GLU A 80 17.51 1.72 -2.42
N LYS A 81 16.95 0.77 -1.66
CA LYS A 81 15.58 0.29 -1.86
C LYS A 81 14.56 1.42 -1.59
N ALA A 82 14.82 2.27 -0.60
CA ALA A 82 13.99 3.44 -0.32
C ALA A 82 13.97 4.42 -1.51
N THR A 83 15.14 4.78 -2.06
CA THR A 83 15.25 5.65 -3.24
C THR A 83 14.53 5.05 -4.45
N PHE A 84 14.68 3.75 -4.69
CA PHE A 84 14.01 3.05 -5.79
C PHE A 84 12.49 3.19 -5.72
N TRP A 85 11.90 2.89 -4.56
CA TRP A 85 10.45 2.97 -4.40
C TRP A 85 9.93 4.41 -4.34
N ALA A 86 10.70 5.34 -3.76
CA ALA A 86 10.35 6.76 -3.73
C ALA A 86 10.28 7.36 -5.16
N LYS A 87 11.22 6.99 -6.05
CA LYS A 87 11.18 7.41 -7.46
C LYS A 87 9.92 6.92 -8.16
N LYS A 88 9.63 5.61 -8.03
CA LYS A 88 8.42 5.02 -8.62
C LYS A 88 7.14 5.65 -8.06
N ALA A 89 7.09 5.90 -6.76
CA ALA A 89 5.96 6.54 -6.10
C ALA A 89 5.71 7.94 -6.70
N TYR A 90 6.76 8.76 -6.81
CA TYR A 90 6.70 10.08 -7.43
C TYR A 90 6.24 10.03 -8.90
N GLU A 91 6.82 9.14 -9.71
CA GLU A 91 6.44 8.94 -11.11
C GLU A 91 4.98 8.51 -11.27
N ASN A 92 4.45 7.71 -10.33
CA ASN A 92 3.04 7.30 -10.30
C ASN A 92 2.11 8.31 -9.61
N GLY A 93 2.60 9.51 -9.30
CA GLY A 93 1.79 10.62 -8.79
C GLY A 93 1.63 10.67 -7.27
N ALA A 94 2.45 9.95 -6.50
CA ALA A 94 2.44 10.06 -5.04
C ALA A 94 2.95 11.45 -4.60
N LYS A 95 2.24 12.06 -3.65
CA LYS A 95 2.81 13.14 -2.86
C LYS A 95 3.71 12.54 -1.78
N LEU A 96 5.02 12.69 -1.94
CA LEU A 96 5.99 12.14 -1.01
C LEU A 96 6.11 12.96 0.30
N PRO A 97 6.45 12.32 1.43
CA PRO A 97 6.97 13.00 2.61
C PRO A 97 8.36 13.61 2.31
N ASP A 98 8.75 14.63 3.07
CA ASP A 98 9.99 15.38 2.81
C ASP A 98 11.25 14.50 2.91
N GLU A 99 11.24 13.52 3.80
CA GLU A 99 12.31 12.53 3.97
C GLU A 99 12.57 11.74 2.68
N LEU A 100 11.52 11.26 2.02
CA LEU A 100 11.65 10.56 0.74
C LEU A 100 11.98 11.50 -0.42
N LYS A 101 11.50 12.76 -0.40
CA LYS A 101 11.87 13.75 -1.43
C LYS A 101 13.37 13.98 -1.47
N ILE A 102 14.05 13.97 -0.32
CA ILE A 102 15.52 14.15 -0.25
C ILE A 102 16.25 13.00 -0.99
N LEU A 103 15.68 11.81 -1.03
CA LEU A 103 16.29 10.64 -1.67
C LEU A 103 16.29 10.70 -3.21
N ILE A 104 15.39 11.49 -3.81
CA ILE A 104 15.15 11.51 -5.26
C ILE A 104 15.48 12.85 -5.93
N LYS A 105 16.01 13.80 -5.16
CA LYS A 105 16.63 15.04 -5.67
C LYS A 105 18.02 14.74 -6.23
#